data_AF-A0A0F9TJM5-F1
#
_entry.id   AF-A0A0F9TJM5-F1
#
_cell.length_a   1.000
_cell.length_b   1.000
_cell.length_c   1.000
_cell.angle_alpha   90.00
_cell.angle_beta   90.00
_cell.angle_gamma   90.00
#
_symmetry.space_group_name_H-M   'P 1'
#
loop_
_entity.id
_entity.type
_entity.pdbx_description
1 polymer ?
#
loop_
_entity_poly.entity_id
_entity_poly.type
_entity_poly.pdbx_seq_one_letter_code
_entity_poly.pdbx_strand_id
1 'polypeptide(L)'
;MKRKTLFERKPSFVGGIIVGLLIAASLIIVIGAGVLNFSVGADGEIVLIEQAVNNQPDTGYVNIFAKVDGKVYSKDDTGKEYNLTAGAGVTPTSVLLPETTTPAPVADTGQIYTKPDNSLYFQDGAGTEHLVHGNAFSGLWYHDIAATILTISTQGVFTLLVDIFSQIEDEDDLGNAVGDASAGTITIGASGDGVYITRFDTSLTVVGGANKQVMMAVGTVLNTPLDITGATNTDPIVITSTGHGLVDGDMVIISGVTGNTAANGSFIVNTATADTFEAYSLTGASVAGNGAYDADTGNVDVKFSGAHLAHRIVSGSDLDGMGNGADMTLVTSDKIALYAVNLDGTQNLSIAQVTLTTVRVGD
;
A
#
# COMPACT_ATOMS: atom_id res chain seq x y z
N MET A 1 84.71 78.47 -14.21
CA MET A 1 84.65 77.12 -14.83
C MET A 1 83.95 76.15 -13.89
N LYS A 2 82.80 75.60 -14.32
CA LYS A 2 82.24 74.25 -14.09
C LYS A 2 80.71 74.32 -13.95
N ARG A 3 80.04 73.95 -15.04
CA ARG A 3 78.65 73.49 -15.08
C ARG A 3 78.56 72.12 -14.39
N LYS A 4 77.44 71.84 -13.71
CA LYS A 4 76.85 70.50 -13.69
C LYS A 4 75.33 70.62 -13.54
N THR A 5 74.65 70.19 -14.58
CA THR A 5 73.20 70.05 -14.74
C THR A 5 72.71 68.65 -14.32
N LEU A 6 71.38 68.53 -14.16
CA LEU A 6 70.54 67.32 -14.27
C LEU A 6 70.48 66.36 -13.06
N PHE A 7 69.32 66.22 -12.38
CA PHE A 7 68.23 65.29 -12.73
C PHE A 7 67.05 65.35 -11.72
N GLU A 8 65.88 64.93 -12.21
CA GLU A 8 64.52 65.01 -11.67
C GLU A 8 64.22 64.12 -10.45
N ARG A 9 63.19 64.51 -9.66
CA ARG A 9 62.07 63.64 -9.24
C ARG A 9 61.01 64.42 -8.43
N LYS A 10 59.81 64.60 -9.01
CA LYS A 10 58.53 64.37 -8.28
C LYS A 10 58.13 62.92 -8.61
N PRO A 11 57.58 62.12 -7.67
CA PRO A 11 56.21 62.27 -7.15
C PRO A 11 56.18 61.96 -5.62
N SER A 12 55.09 61.97 -4.86
CA SER A 12 53.66 61.80 -5.09
C SER A 12 52.90 62.39 -3.89
N PHE A 13 51.75 62.98 -4.14
CA PHE A 13 50.68 63.10 -3.15
C PHE A 13 50.17 61.68 -2.86
N VAL A 14 50.29 61.19 -1.62
CA VAL A 14 49.38 60.19 -1.04
C VAL A 14 49.25 60.48 0.46
N GLY A 15 48.68 61.64 0.78
CA GLY A 15 48.06 61.86 2.09
C GLY A 15 46.58 61.59 1.92
N GLY A 16 46.15 60.33 2.09
CA GLY A 16 44.73 60.00 2.18
C GLY A 16 44.14 60.75 3.36
N ILE A 17 43.36 61.79 3.08
CA ILE A 17 42.62 62.54 4.08
C ILE A 17 41.46 61.64 4.52
N ILE A 18 41.52 61.14 5.76
CA ILE A 18 40.34 60.61 6.44
C ILE A 18 39.52 61.83 6.90
N VAL A 19 38.56 62.27 6.09
CA VAL A 19 37.47 63.12 6.58
C VAL A 19 36.34 62.19 6.99
N GLY A 20 36.29 61.84 8.27
CA GLY A 20 35.06 61.34 8.87
C GLY A 20 34.07 62.51 8.96
N LEU A 21 33.37 62.80 7.87
CA LEU A 21 32.28 63.77 7.88
C LEU A 21 31.05 63.04 8.41
N LEU A 22 30.82 63.16 9.72
CA LEU A 22 29.61 62.71 10.37
C LEU A 22 28.46 63.66 9.96
N ILE A 23 27.86 63.42 8.80
CA ILE A 23 26.55 63.99 8.47
C ILE A 23 25.53 62.93 8.84
N ALA A 24 24.64 63.29 9.76
CA ALA A 24 23.42 62.59 10.18
C ALA A 24 23.19 61.17 9.60
N ALA A 25 23.31 60.18 10.48
CA ALA A 25 22.68 58.86 10.46
C ALA A 25 23.32 57.67 9.69
N SER A 26 24.43 57.80 8.96
CA SER A 26 25.04 56.61 8.31
C SER A 26 26.57 56.58 8.38
N LEU A 27 27.12 55.49 8.91
CA LEU A 27 28.55 55.17 8.83
C LEU A 27 28.87 54.71 7.40
N ILE A 28 29.54 55.56 6.61
CA ILE A 28 29.97 55.24 5.25
C ILE A 28 31.45 54.82 5.32
N ILE A 29 31.74 53.53 5.06
CA ILE A 29 33.10 53.02 4.90
C ILE A 29 33.37 52.85 3.40
N VAL A 30 34.15 53.76 2.81
CA VAL A 30 34.65 53.62 1.43
C VAL A 30 36.05 53.03 1.48
N ILE A 31 36.23 51.84 0.90
CA ILE A 31 37.54 51.22 0.72
C ILE A 31 37.84 51.17 -0.79
N GLY A 32 38.67 52.09 -1.28
CA GLY A 32 39.14 52.10 -2.67
C GLY A 32 38.08 52.45 -3.73
N ALA A 33 38.42 52.25 -5.01
CA ALA A 33 37.64 52.68 -6.18
C ALA A 33 36.37 51.84 -6.47
N GLY A 34 35.82 51.16 -5.46
CA GLY A 34 34.62 50.32 -5.56
C GLY A 34 33.38 50.99 -4.96
N VAL A 35 32.22 50.75 -5.58
CA VAL A 35 30.90 51.18 -5.12
C VAL A 35 30.62 50.60 -3.72
N LEU A 36 29.87 51.32 -2.86
CA LEU A 36 29.43 50.84 -1.54
C LEU A 36 28.79 49.44 -1.66
N ASN A 37 29.36 48.42 -1.01
CA ASN A 37 28.77 47.07 -1.02
C ASN A 37 27.67 46.89 0.04
N PHE A 38 27.61 47.77 1.05
CA PHE A 38 26.54 47.83 2.03
C PHE A 38 26.31 49.27 2.47
N SER A 39 25.06 49.65 2.72
CA SER A 39 24.70 50.89 3.43
C SER A 39 23.76 50.58 4.58
N VAL A 40 23.78 51.43 5.62
CA VAL A 40 22.75 51.40 6.66
C VAL A 40 21.68 52.41 6.26
N GLY A 41 20.47 51.94 6.02
CA GLY A 41 19.32 52.75 5.67
C GLY A 41 18.81 53.59 6.84
N ALA A 42 17.86 54.48 6.55
CA ALA A 42 17.37 55.46 7.52
C ALA A 42 16.64 54.81 8.70
N ASP A 43 16.12 53.59 8.52
CA ASP A 43 15.41 52.82 9.52
C ASP A 43 16.30 51.75 10.19
N GLY A 44 17.62 51.80 9.93
CA GLY A 44 18.61 50.88 10.52
C GLY A 44 18.77 49.56 9.76
N GLU A 45 18.12 49.41 8.61
CA GLU A 45 18.26 48.25 7.74
C GLU A 45 19.64 48.20 7.06
N ILE A 46 20.18 47.00 6.88
CA ILE A 46 21.38 46.80 6.06
C ILE A 46 20.93 46.59 4.61
N VAL A 47 21.25 47.55 3.76
CA VAL A 47 20.98 47.49 2.32
C VAL A 47 22.19 46.89 1.63
N LEU A 48 22.00 45.73 1.00
CA LEU A 48 22.99 45.07 0.16
C LEU A 48 22.66 45.33 -1.31
N ILE A 49 23.67 45.59 -2.13
CA ILE A 49 23.49 45.64 -3.58
C ILE A 49 23.41 44.22 -4.11
N GLU A 50 22.38 43.90 -4.89
CA GLU A 50 22.29 42.62 -5.61
C GLU A 50 23.42 42.52 -6.64
N GLN A 51 24.23 41.46 -6.53
CA GLN A 51 25.35 41.22 -7.45
C GLN A 51 25.09 40.00 -8.34
N ALA A 52 25.38 40.12 -9.62
CA ALA A 52 25.26 39.02 -10.58
C ALA A 52 26.40 37.99 -10.46
N VAL A 53 27.59 38.43 -10.04
CA VAL A 53 28.77 37.59 -9.86
C VAL A 53 29.49 38.04 -8.59
N ASN A 54 29.74 37.13 -7.66
CA ASN A 54 30.50 37.40 -6.44
C ASN A 54 31.84 36.67 -6.46
N ASN A 55 32.90 37.41 -6.15
CA ASN A 55 34.26 36.90 -6.07
C ASN A 55 34.37 35.87 -4.92
N GLN A 56 35.29 34.92 -5.09
CA GLN A 56 35.65 33.99 -4.03
C GLN A 56 36.22 34.77 -2.84
N PRO A 57 35.80 34.49 -1.60
CA PRO A 57 36.38 35.10 -0.41
C PRO A 57 37.87 34.78 -0.28
N ASP A 58 38.61 35.66 0.39
CA ASP A 58 39.98 35.39 0.82
C ASP A 58 40.03 34.23 1.81
N THR A 59 41.16 33.53 1.90
CA THR A 59 41.36 32.40 2.81
C THR A 59 41.03 32.79 4.26
N GLY A 60 40.14 32.02 4.89
CA GLY A 60 39.66 32.25 6.26
C GLY A 60 38.51 33.24 6.38
N TYR A 61 37.93 33.72 5.28
CA TYR A 61 36.82 34.67 5.28
C TYR A 61 35.55 34.11 4.61
N VAL A 62 34.41 34.70 4.96
CA VAL A 62 33.10 34.43 4.35
C VAL A 62 32.55 35.74 3.81
N ASN A 63 32.04 35.72 2.59
CA ASN A 63 31.32 36.86 2.01
C ASN A 63 29.81 36.67 2.19
N ILE A 64 29.11 37.69 2.69
CA ILE A 64 27.64 37.75 2.70
C ILE A 64 27.20 38.73 1.62
N PHE A 65 26.28 38.31 0.75
CA PHE A 65 25.82 39.11 -0.37
C PHE A 65 24.40 38.77 -0.79
N ALA A 66 23.76 39.71 -1.47
CA ALA A 66 22.51 39.46 -2.19
C ALA A 66 22.82 39.11 -3.66
N LYS A 67 22.06 38.19 -4.23
CA LYS A 67 22.07 37.92 -5.69
C LYS A 67 20.84 38.53 -6.34
N VAL A 68 20.88 38.61 -7.68
CA VAL A 68 19.77 39.11 -8.52
C VAL A 68 18.47 38.28 -8.43
N ASP A 69 18.46 37.20 -7.64
CA ASP A 69 17.29 36.39 -7.34
C ASP A 69 16.54 36.85 -6.08
N GLY A 70 16.95 37.99 -5.49
CA GLY A 70 16.33 38.57 -4.29
C GLY A 70 16.67 37.84 -2.99
N LYS A 71 17.67 36.95 -2.99
CA LYS A 71 18.05 36.13 -1.84
C LYS A 71 19.42 36.52 -1.29
N VAL A 72 19.61 36.29 0.00
CA VAL A 72 20.89 36.50 0.69
C VAL A 72 21.64 35.18 0.78
N TYR A 73 22.92 35.21 0.46
CA TYR A 73 23.82 34.06 0.49
C TYR A 73 25.04 34.37 1.36
N SER A 74 25.62 33.31 1.93
CA SER A 74 27.03 33.31 2.36
C SER A 74 27.85 32.43 1.43
N LYS A 75 29.06 32.86 1.10
CA LYS A 75 30.05 32.04 0.38
C LYS A 75 31.29 31.87 1.22
N ASP A 76 31.76 30.64 1.37
CA ASP A 76 33.02 30.33 2.04
C ASP A 76 34.23 30.45 1.10
N ASP A 77 35.44 30.40 1.66
CA ASP A 77 36.70 30.51 0.93
C ASP A 77 37.00 29.30 0.02
N THR A 78 36.21 28.22 0.12
CA THR A 78 36.23 27.09 -0.82
C THR A 78 35.34 27.33 -2.05
N GLY A 79 34.54 28.40 -2.03
CA GLY A 79 33.63 28.78 -3.09
C GLY A 79 32.23 28.18 -2.97
N LYS A 80 31.93 27.46 -1.89
CA LYS A 80 30.61 26.90 -1.64
C LYS A 80 29.66 27.99 -1.14
N GLU A 81 28.47 28.02 -1.71
CA GLU A 81 27.45 29.03 -1.43
C GLU A 81 26.29 28.40 -0.63
N TYR A 82 25.85 29.12 0.39
CA TYR A 82 24.72 28.76 1.24
C TYR A 82 23.67 29.85 1.15
N ASN A 83 22.47 29.48 0.76
CA ASN A 83 21.34 30.40 0.74
C ASN A 83 20.86 30.64 2.18
N LEU A 84 21.16 31.80 2.73
CA LEU A 84 20.75 32.20 4.08
C LEU A 84 19.26 32.50 4.19
N THR A 85 18.58 32.64 3.06
CA THR A 85 17.11 32.77 2.97
C THR A 85 16.41 31.44 2.68
N ALA A 86 17.15 30.34 2.43
CA ALA A 86 16.59 29.00 2.35
C ALA A 86 16.41 28.42 3.76
N GLY A 87 15.47 28.97 4.52
CA GLY A 87 14.91 28.25 5.67
C GLY A 87 13.80 27.32 5.20
N ALA A 88 13.52 26.25 5.95
CA ALA A 88 12.19 25.68 5.96
C ALA A 88 11.21 26.83 6.23
N GLY A 89 10.36 27.15 5.26
CA GLY A 89 9.48 28.31 5.36
C GLY A 89 8.43 28.05 6.42
N VAL A 90 8.55 28.68 7.60
CA VAL A 90 7.44 28.75 8.54
C VAL A 90 6.59 29.93 8.11
N THR A 91 5.45 29.67 7.50
CA THR A 91 4.40 30.69 7.38
C THR A 91 3.65 30.77 8.70
N PRO A 92 2.86 31.83 8.97
CA PRO A 92 2.02 31.87 10.17
C PRO A 92 1.06 30.69 10.32
N THR A 93 0.82 29.92 9.25
CA THR A 93 -0.16 28.84 9.17
C THR A 93 0.40 27.49 8.75
N SER A 94 1.68 27.38 8.35
CA SER A 94 2.25 26.13 7.84
C SER A 94 3.77 26.06 7.96
N VAL A 95 4.28 24.83 8.05
CA VAL A 95 5.71 24.51 7.88
C VAL A 95 5.88 23.90 6.50
N LEU A 96 6.68 24.55 5.64
CA LEU A 96 6.98 24.06 4.29
C LEU A 96 8.23 23.16 4.34
N LEU A 97 8.04 21.87 4.07
CA LEU A 97 9.12 20.88 3.93
C LEU A 97 9.27 20.52 2.46
N PRO A 98 10.46 20.72 1.84
CA PRO A 98 10.69 20.29 0.48
C PRO A 98 10.76 18.77 0.39
N GLU A 99 10.20 18.20 -0.68
CA GLU A 99 10.35 16.79 -0.96
C GLU A 99 11.81 16.42 -1.23
N THR A 100 12.24 15.31 -0.67
CA THR A 100 13.61 14.81 -0.79
C THR A 100 13.64 13.28 -0.87
N THR A 101 14.76 12.71 -1.29
CA THR A 101 15.04 11.29 -1.05
C THR A 101 15.46 11.08 0.41
N THR A 102 15.42 9.85 0.92
CA THR A 102 15.88 9.53 2.29
C THR A 102 17.23 10.21 2.60
N PRO A 103 17.27 11.16 3.55
CA PRO A 103 18.50 11.82 3.96
C PRO A 103 19.50 10.83 4.56
N ALA A 104 20.78 11.20 4.53
CA ALA A 104 21.80 10.48 5.29
C ALA A 104 21.53 10.67 6.80
N PRO A 105 21.63 9.61 7.62
CA PRO A 105 21.37 9.69 9.05
C PRO A 105 22.35 10.63 9.75
N VAL A 106 21.84 11.35 10.72
CA VAL A 106 22.64 12.20 11.61
C VAL A 106 22.72 11.54 12.98
N ALA A 107 23.92 11.09 13.36
CA ALA A 107 24.14 10.43 14.64
C ALA A 107 23.54 11.24 15.80
N ASP A 108 22.91 10.54 16.74
CA ASP A 108 22.28 11.09 17.95
C ASP A 108 21.15 12.11 17.68
N THR A 109 20.60 12.18 16.46
CA THR A 109 19.57 13.15 16.06
C THR A 109 18.46 12.51 15.22
N GLY A 110 17.22 12.98 15.35
CA GLY A 110 16.12 12.60 14.46
C GLY A 110 15.84 13.64 13.37
N GLN A 111 15.37 13.21 12.20
CA GLN A 111 15.06 14.07 11.05
C GLN A 111 13.59 13.92 10.63
N ILE A 112 12.90 15.02 10.32
CA ILE A 112 11.55 15.01 9.72
C ILE A 112 11.62 15.58 8.30
N TYR A 113 11.04 14.88 7.33
CA TYR A 113 11.07 15.28 5.91
C TYR A 113 9.91 14.68 5.12
N THR A 114 9.66 15.22 3.93
CA THR A 114 8.71 14.67 2.95
C THR A 114 9.46 14.00 1.80
N LYS A 115 8.84 12.99 1.17
CA LYS A 115 9.35 12.34 -0.04
C LYS A 115 8.44 12.65 -1.25
N PRO A 116 8.85 12.33 -2.50
CA PRO A 116 8.01 12.52 -3.69
C PRO A 116 6.69 11.72 -3.72
N ASP A 117 6.44 10.90 -2.71
CA ASP A 117 5.18 10.17 -2.48
C ASP A 117 4.15 11.01 -1.71
N ASN A 118 4.40 12.32 -1.51
CA ASN A 118 3.58 13.24 -0.72
C ASN A 118 3.40 12.84 0.76
N SER A 119 4.30 12.00 1.30
CA SER A 119 4.21 11.51 2.68
C SER A 119 5.25 12.14 3.61
N LEU A 120 4.94 12.20 4.91
CA LEU A 120 5.78 12.73 5.98
C LEU A 120 6.48 11.60 6.75
N TYR A 121 7.80 11.70 6.85
CA TYR A 121 8.67 10.71 7.48
C TYR A 121 9.44 11.29 8.67
N PHE A 122 9.80 10.41 9.61
CA PHE A 122 10.75 10.63 10.69
C PHE A 122 11.86 9.58 10.57
N GLN A 123 13.13 9.99 10.57
CA GLN A 123 14.29 9.09 10.60
C GLN A 123 15.04 9.27 11.93
N ASP A 124 15.42 8.18 12.58
CA ASP A 124 16.27 8.23 13.77
C ASP A 124 17.77 8.42 13.42
N GLY A 125 18.60 8.61 14.45
CA GLY A 125 20.04 8.85 14.26
C GLY A 125 20.84 7.60 13.83
N ALA A 126 20.20 6.43 13.79
CA ALA A 126 20.76 5.19 13.26
C ALA A 126 20.36 4.94 11.79
N GLY A 127 19.42 5.73 11.26
CA GLY A 127 18.95 5.67 9.87
C GLY A 127 17.65 4.91 9.66
N THR A 128 16.96 4.49 10.73
CA THR A 128 15.64 3.86 10.63
C THR A 128 14.57 4.90 10.32
N GLU A 129 13.82 4.70 9.23
CA GLU A 129 12.70 5.57 8.82
C GLU A 129 11.37 5.08 9.40
N HIS A 130 10.50 6.04 9.74
CA HIS A 130 9.16 5.85 10.27
C HIS A 130 8.19 6.80 9.55
N LEU A 131 7.02 6.30 9.14
CA LEU A 131 5.95 7.15 8.61
C LEU A 131 5.26 7.88 9.78
N VAL A 132 5.09 9.20 9.67
CA VAL A 132 4.62 10.04 10.81
C VAL A 132 3.11 10.29 10.77
N HIS A 133 2.48 10.07 9.61
CA HIS A 133 1.03 9.97 9.50
C HIS A 133 0.66 8.53 9.18
N GLY A 134 -0.46 8.04 9.68
CA GLY A 134 -1.06 6.84 9.10
C GLY A 134 -1.48 7.15 7.65
N ASN A 135 -1.45 6.16 6.77
CA ASN A 135 -2.59 6.01 5.87
C ASN A 135 -3.79 5.63 6.76
N ALA A 136 -5.00 6.07 6.43
CA ALA A 136 -6.17 5.64 7.19
C ALA A 136 -6.75 4.42 6.48
N PHE A 137 -6.42 3.23 7.01
CA PHE A 137 -7.00 1.91 6.75
C PHE A 137 -6.43 1.13 5.55
N SER A 138 -5.68 0.06 5.84
CA SER A 138 -5.36 -1.05 4.94
C SER A 138 -6.53 -2.04 4.89
N GLY A 139 -7.62 -1.62 4.26
CA GLY A 139 -8.79 -2.46 4.02
C GLY A 139 -9.06 -2.60 2.55
N LEU A 140 -8.71 -3.74 1.95
CA LEU A 140 -8.95 -3.99 0.53
C LEU A 140 -10.42 -4.33 0.28
N TRP A 141 -11.10 -3.50 -0.52
CA TRP A 141 -12.51 -3.67 -0.86
C TRP A 141 -12.67 -3.99 -2.34
N TYR A 142 -13.59 -4.88 -2.66
CA TYR A 142 -14.13 -5.02 -4.00
C TYR A 142 -15.56 -4.58 -4.00
N HIS A 143 -15.97 -3.87 -5.03
CA HIS A 143 -17.38 -3.55 -5.22
C HIS A 143 -17.78 -3.67 -6.69
N ASP A 144 -19.05 -3.98 -6.91
CA ASP A 144 -19.70 -3.79 -8.20
C ASP A 144 -21.12 -3.26 -7.96
N ILE A 145 -21.51 -2.29 -8.78
CA ILE A 145 -22.81 -1.60 -8.71
C ILE A 145 -23.73 -1.98 -9.88
N ALA A 146 -23.33 -2.95 -10.70
CA ALA A 146 -24.11 -3.47 -11.82
C ALA A 146 -24.75 -4.83 -11.48
N ALA A 147 -25.98 -5.03 -11.95
CA ALA A 147 -26.64 -6.33 -11.81
C ALA A 147 -26.01 -7.34 -12.78
N THR A 148 -25.20 -8.24 -12.23
CA THR A 148 -24.54 -9.30 -13.00
C THR A 148 -25.27 -10.62 -12.75
N ILE A 149 -25.52 -11.36 -13.84
CA ILE A 149 -26.14 -12.68 -13.76
C ILE A 149 -25.02 -13.70 -13.56
N LEU A 150 -25.01 -14.34 -12.39
CA LEU A 150 -24.09 -15.42 -12.12
C LEU A 150 -24.57 -16.69 -12.83
N THR A 151 -23.69 -17.29 -13.62
CA THR A 151 -23.95 -18.58 -14.27
C THR A 151 -23.43 -19.71 -13.38
N ILE A 152 -24.34 -20.48 -12.79
CA ILE A 152 -24.01 -21.71 -12.05
C ILE A 152 -24.30 -22.90 -12.96
N SER A 153 -23.24 -23.48 -13.51
CA SER A 153 -23.32 -24.54 -14.53
C SER A 153 -23.77 -25.88 -13.96
N THR A 154 -23.64 -26.10 -12.65
CA THR A 154 -24.03 -27.36 -11.99
C THR A 154 -24.55 -27.08 -10.57
N GLN A 155 -25.68 -27.69 -10.23
CA GLN A 155 -26.27 -27.61 -8.88
C GLN A 155 -25.31 -28.21 -7.84
N GLY A 156 -25.21 -27.58 -6.66
CA GLY A 156 -24.40 -28.11 -5.57
C GLY A 156 -22.88 -27.97 -5.78
N VAL A 157 -22.44 -27.20 -6.77
CA VAL A 157 -21.02 -26.91 -7.02
C VAL A 157 -20.74 -25.43 -6.74
N PHE A 158 -19.72 -25.17 -5.91
CA PHE A 158 -19.23 -23.81 -5.67
C PHE A 158 -18.68 -23.21 -6.97
N THR A 159 -19.22 -22.05 -7.33
CA THR A 159 -18.82 -21.26 -8.48
C THR A 159 -18.09 -20.02 -7.97
N LEU A 160 -16.86 -19.81 -8.45
CA LEU A 160 -16.09 -18.60 -8.20
C LEU A 160 -16.77 -17.40 -8.85
N LEU A 161 -16.88 -16.30 -8.10
CA LEU A 161 -17.54 -15.10 -8.56
C LEU A 161 -16.58 -14.12 -9.24
N VAL A 162 -15.89 -14.56 -10.30
CA VAL A 162 -14.87 -13.75 -10.98
C VAL A 162 -15.46 -12.55 -11.74
N ASP A 163 -16.57 -12.75 -12.45
CA ASP A 163 -17.13 -11.74 -13.36
C ASP A 163 -17.99 -10.66 -12.68
N ILE A 164 -18.13 -10.70 -11.35
CA ILE A 164 -19.00 -9.78 -10.60
C ILE A 164 -18.24 -8.69 -9.86
N PHE A 165 -16.92 -8.64 -10.01
CA PHE A 165 -16.08 -7.61 -9.41
C PHE A 165 -15.49 -6.74 -10.51
N SER A 166 -15.93 -5.49 -10.59
CA SER A 166 -15.47 -4.56 -11.63
C SER A 166 -14.39 -3.59 -11.16
N GLN A 167 -14.25 -3.43 -9.84
CA GLN A 167 -13.35 -2.47 -9.22
C GLN A 167 -12.76 -3.01 -7.91
N ILE A 168 -11.50 -2.62 -7.67
CA ILE A 168 -10.82 -2.71 -6.38
C ILE A 168 -10.82 -1.29 -5.81
N GLU A 169 -11.34 -1.13 -4.60
CA GLU A 169 -11.35 0.13 -3.85
C GLU A 169 -10.49 -0.04 -2.59
N ASP A 170 -9.92 1.08 -2.12
CA ASP A 170 -9.05 1.16 -0.93
C ASP A 170 -7.96 0.07 -0.91
N GLU A 171 -6.92 0.24 -1.73
CA GLU A 171 -5.82 -0.72 -1.79
C GLU A 171 -5.04 -0.79 -0.47
N ASP A 172 -4.69 -2.00 -0.05
CA ASP A 172 -3.73 -2.18 1.04
C ASP A 172 -2.34 -1.74 0.57
N ASP A 173 -1.86 -0.66 1.16
CA ASP A 173 -0.66 0.05 0.74
C ASP A 173 0.62 -0.65 1.21
N LEU A 174 0.53 -1.57 2.18
CA LEU A 174 1.63 -2.44 2.59
C LEU A 174 1.75 -3.70 1.72
N GLY A 175 0.80 -3.95 0.82
CA GLY A 175 0.80 -5.13 -0.05
C GLY A 175 0.69 -6.45 0.71
N ASN A 176 0.14 -6.44 1.94
CA ASN A 176 -0.20 -7.65 2.68
C ASN A 176 -1.36 -8.40 2.00
N ALA A 177 -2.29 -7.68 1.36
CA ALA A 177 -3.37 -8.21 0.53
C ALA A 177 -3.44 -7.46 -0.80
N VAL A 178 -3.27 -8.16 -1.91
CA VAL A 178 -3.25 -7.56 -3.25
C VAL A 178 -4.43 -8.05 -4.07
N GLY A 179 -5.23 -7.12 -4.57
CA GLY A 179 -6.41 -7.47 -5.34
C GLY A 179 -6.12 -7.73 -6.82
N ASP A 180 -6.78 -8.74 -7.39
CA ASP A 180 -6.91 -8.97 -8.84
C ASP A 180 -8.41 -9.04 -9.23
N ALA A 181 -8.94 -7.96 -9.82
CA ALA A 181 -10.32 -7.90 -10.29
C ALA A 181 -10.59 -8.81 -11.50
N SER A 182 -9.57 -9.08 -12.34
CA SER A 182 -9.73 -9.96 -13.50
C SER A 182 -9.83 -11.43 -13.09
N ALA A 183 -9.18 -11.80 -11.98
CA ALA A 183 -9.27 -13.13 -11.41
C ALA A 183 -10.37 -13.26 -10.32
N GLY A 184 -10.89 -12.14 -9.81
CA GLY A 184 -11.85 -12.12 -8.71
C GLY A 184 -11.25 -12.62 -7.40
N THR A 185 -9.95 -12.41 -7.19
CA THR A 185 -9.19 -12.95 -6.05
C THR A 185 -8.36 -11.89 -5.36
N ILE A 186 -8.19 -12.03 -4.04
CA ILE A 186 -7.22 -11.29 -3.22
C ILE A 186 -6.06 -12.22 -2.90
N THR A 187 -4.85 -11.88 -3.30
CA THR A 187 -3.65 -12.67 -3.00
C THR A 187 -2.96 -12.10 -1.75
N ILE A 188 -2.63 -12.97 -0.80
CA ILE A 188 -1.83 -12.56 0.37
C ILE A 188 -0.37 -12.36 -0.05
N GLY A 189 0.16 -11.17 0.19
CA GLY A 189 1.51 -10.79 -0.21
C GLY A 189 2.60 -11.37 0.69
N ALA A 190 3.85 -11.09 0.35
CA ALA A 190 5.03 -11.72 0.96
C ALA A 190 5.24 -11.42 2.46
N SER A 191 4.59 -10.39 2.99
CA SER A 191 4.59 -10.02 4.42
C SER A 191 3.21 -10.21 5.07
N GLY A 192 2.27 -10.80 4.34
CA GLY A 192 0.86 -10.83 4.68
C GLY A 192 0.46 -11.92 5.66
N ASP A 193 1.32 -12.89 5.98
CA ASP A 193 1.00 -13.98 6.92
C ASP A 193 0.30 -13.45 8.19
N GLY A 194 -0.85 -14.02 8.53
CA GLY A 194 -1.59 -13.55 9.69
C GLY A 194 -3.06 -13.92 9.69
N VAL A 195 -3.78 -13.28 10.61
CA VAL A 195 -5.23 -13.41 10.70
C VAL A 195 -5.86 -12.24 9.95
N TYR A 196 -6.84 -12.54 9.12
CA TYR A 196 -7.63 -11.56 8.38
C TYR A 196 -9.08 -11.70 8.76
N ILE A 197 -9.74 -10.58 9.00
CA ILE A 197 -11.19 -10.51 9.00
C ILE A 197 -11.61 -10.36 7.55
N THR A 198 -12.34 -11.35 7.04
CA THR A 198 -12.99 -11.21 5.74
C THR A 198 -14.49 -11.11 5.92
N ARG A 199 -15.11 -10.34 5.04
CA ARG A 199 -16.55 -10.09 5.07
C ARG A 199 -17.05 -9.94 3.66
N PHE A 200 -18.23 -10.50 3.40
CA PHE A 200 -18.99 -10.17 2.20
C PHE A 200 -20.38 -9.67 2.55
N ASP A 201 -20.88 -8.78 1.70
CA ASP A 201 -22.23 -8.27 1.73
C ASP A 201 -22.77 -8.26 0.30
N THR A 202 -23.92 -8.87 0.07
CA THR A 202 -24.53 -9.02 -1.26
C THR A 202 -26.00 -8.67 -1.23
N SER A 203 -26.46 -8.14 -2.36
CA SER A 203 -27.86 -7.98 -2.69
C SER A 203 -28.18 -8.95 -3.82
N LEU A 204 -29.17 -9.81 -3.62
CA LEU A 204 -29.49 -10.93 -4.50
C LEU A 204 -30.91 -10.82 -5.03
N THR A 205 -31.08 -11.23 -6.28
CA THR A 205 -32.39 -11.48 -6.88
C THR A 205 -32.33 -12.74 -7.73
N VAL A 206 -33.47 -13.41 -7.92
CA VAL A 206 -33.54 -14.59 -8.76
C VAL A 206 -34.16 -14.25 -10.10
N VAL A 207 -33.47 -14.56 -11.19
CA VAL A 207 -34.04 -14.47 -12.53
C VAL A 207 -34.96 -15.66 -12.76
N GLY A 208 -36.20 -15.39 -13.18
CA GLY A 208 -37.18 -16.44 -13.51
C GLY A 208 -38.18 -16.80 -12.40
N GLY A 209 -38.24 -16.04 -11.31
CA GLY A 209 -39.40 -15.99 -10.40
C GLY A 209 -39.59 -17.15 -9.42
N ALA A 210 -38.76 -18.19 -9.46
CA ALA A 210 -38.83 -19.31 -8.52
C ALA A 210 -37.78 -19.19 -7.41
N ASN A 211 -38.15 -19.42 -6.15
CA ASN A 211 -37.23 -19.38 -5.00
C ASN A 211 -35.98 -20.25 -5.21
N LYS A 212 -34.86 -19.84 -4.62
CA LYS A 212 -33.57 -20.53 -4.73
C LYS A 212 -32.92 -20.68 -3.36
N GLN A 213 -32.61 -21.91 -2.97
CA GLN A 213 -31.70 -22.16 -1.86
C GLN A 213 -30.26 -21.91 -2.32
N VAL A 214 -29.58 -20.97 -1.65
CA VAL A 214 -28.24 -20.50 -2.01
C VAL A 214 -27.33 -20.58 -0.81
N MET A 215 -26.09 -21.00 -1.03
CA MET A 215 -24.99 -20.77 -0.09
C MET A 215 -23.96 -19.86 -0.72
N MET A 216 -23.43 -18.92 0.07
CA MET A 216 -22.31 -18.06 -0.30
C MET A 216 -21.27 -18.09 0.79
N ALA A 217 -20.01 -18.10 0.40
CA ALA A 217 -18.89 -18.22 1.32
C ALA A 217 -17.62 -17.62 0.73
N VAL A 218 -16.80 -17.06 1.61
CA VAL A 218 -15.42 -16.72 1.28
C VAL A 218 -14.58 -18.00 1.38
N GLY A 219 -13.90 -18.35 0.29
CA GLY A 219 -13.01 -19.50 0.19
C GLY A 219 -11.56 -19.08 0.06
N THR A 220 -10.67 -19.91 0.60
CA THR A 220 -9.23 -19.78 0.44
C THR A 220 -8.76 -20.79 -0.59
N VAL A 221 -8.27 -20.32 -1.74
CA VAL A 221 -7.45 -21.11 -2.65
C VAL A 221 -6.07 -21.24 -2.02
N LEU A 222 -5.71 -22.46 -1.66
CA LEU A 222 -4.48 -22.73 -0.91
C LEU A 222 -3.27 -22.56 -1.84
N ASN A 223 -2.25 -21.84 -1.37
CA ASN A 223 -0.98 -21.77 -2.09
C ASN A 223 -0.29 -23.15 -2.17
N THR A 224 -0.46 -23.97 -1.13
CA THR A 224 -0.08 -25.37 -1.11
C THR A 224 -1.35 -26.22 -0.98
N PRO A 225 -1.85 -26.80 -2.08
CA PRO A 225 -3.00 -27.70 -2.04
C PRO A 225 -2.78 -28.86 -1.08
N LEU A 226 -3.86 -29.41 -0.52
CA LEU A 226 -3.76 -30.59 0.34
C LEU A 226 -3.89 -31.84 -0.53
N ASP A 227 -2.79 -32.58 -0.66
CA ASP A 227 -2.74 -33.80 -1.47
C ASP A 227 -3.72 -34.84 -0.92
N ILE A 228 -4.43 -35.50 -1.83
CA ILE A 228 -5.23 -36.69 -1.51
C ILE A 228 -4.37 -37.91 -1.82
N THR A 229 -4.30 -38.83 -0.86
CA THR A 229 -3.56 -40.09 -0.95
C THR A 229 -4.46 -41.32 -0.87
N GLY A 230 -5.76 -41.10 -0.68
CA GLY A 230 -6.76 -42.16 -0.63
C GLY A 230 -8.19 -41.64 -0.76
N ALA A 231 -9.03 -42.35 -1.48
CA ALA A 231 -10.48 -42.13 -1.53
C ALA A 231 -11.21 -43.49 -1.56
N THR A 232 -11.91 -43.86 -0.50
CA THR A 232 -12.56 -45.18 -0.41
C THR A 232 -13.74 -45.31 -1.37
N ASN A 233 -13.92 -46.52 -1.91
CA ASN A 233 -15.11 -46.86 -2.71
C ASN A 233 -16.26 -47.32 -1.80
N THR A 234 -16.72 -46.44 -0.92
CA THR A 234 -17.77 -46.66 0.08
C THR A 234 -18.80 -45.53 0.06
N ASP A 235 -19.85 -45.65 0.86
CA ASP A 235 -20.87 -44.61 1.06
C ASP A 235 -21.00 -44.33 2.58
N PRO A 236 -20.44 -43.23 3.12
CA PRO A 236 -19.72 -42.15 2.41
C PRO A 236 -18.31 -42.54 1.92
N ILE A 237 -17.77 -41.75 0.98
CA ILE A 237 -16.34 -41.75 0.64
C ILE A 237 -15.55 -41.19 1.83
N VAL A 238 -14.51 -41.91 2.26
CA VAL A 238 -13.49 -41.44 3.20
C VAL A 238 -12.28 -40.99 2.39
N ILE A 239 -11.95 -39.71 2.48
CA ILE A 239 -10.76 -39.10 1.89
C ILE A 239 -9.61 -39.18 2.87
N THR A 240 -8.42 -39.54 2.41
CA THR A 240 -7.17 -39.52 3.17
C THR A 240 -6.30 -38.37 2.66
N SER A 241 -6.03 -37.40 3.52
CA SER A 241 -5.14 -36.26 3.28
C SER A 241 -4.42 -35.98 4.59
N THR A 242 -3.14 -36.35 4.66
CA THR A 242 -2.39 -36.37 5.93
C THR A 242 -2.18 -34.95 6.45
N GLY A 243 -2.51 -34.70 7.72
CA GLY A 243 -2.31 -33.40 8.36
C GLY A 243 -3.15 -32.25 7.76
N HIS A 244 -4.32 -32.55 7.19
CA HIS A 244 -5.12 -31.57 6.44
C HIS A 244 -5.59 -30.35 7.24
N GLY A 245 -5.69 -30.43 8.57
CA GLY A 245 -6.14 -29.32 9.43
C GLY A 245 -7.60 -28.86 9.24
N LEU A 246 -8.36 -29.51 8.36
CA LEU A 246 -9.83 -29.40 8.25
C LEU A 246 -10.55 -29.94 9.50
N VAL A 247 -11.70 -29.37 9.80
CA VAL A 247 -12.59 -29.78 10.90
C VAL A 247 -14.01 -30.03 10.39
N ASP A 248 -14.83 -30.71 11.19
CA ASP A 248 -16.25 -30.95 10.84
C ASP A 248 -16.99 -29.63 10.58
N GLY A 249 -17.71 -29.59 9.45
CA GLY A 249 -18.46 -28.42 9.00
C GLY A 249 -17.66 -27.47 8.10
N ASP A 250 -16.34 -27.64 7.97
CA ASP A 250 -15.60 -27.02 6.86
C ASP A 250 -16.16 -27.56 5.52
N MET A 251 -15.99 -26.78 4.45
CA MET A 251 -16.26 -27.26 3.11
C MET A 251 -15.01 -27.16 2.25
N VAL A 252 -14.97 -27.99 1.21
CA VAL A 252 -13.83 -28.10 0.31
C VAL A 252 -14.26 -28.21 -1.14
N ILE A 253 -13.41 -27.74 -2.05
CA ILE A 253 -13.43 -28.14 -3.45
C ILE A 253 -12.28 -29.13 -3.66
N ILE A 254 -12.63 -30.33 -4.13
CA ILE A 254 -11.68 -31.35 -4.52
C ILE A 254 -11.66 -31.47 -6.04
N SER A 255 -10.47 -31.52 -6.63
CA SER A 255 -10.29 -31.79 -8.05
C SER A 255 -9.15 -32.78 -8.33
N GLY A 256 -9.08 -33.28 -9.56
CA GLY A 256 -7.97 -34.12 -10.04
C GLY A 256 -7.96 -35.58 -9.56
N VAL A 257 -8.96 -36.03 -8.78
CA VAL A 257 -9.04 -37.44 -8.36
C VAL A 257 -9.42 -38.32 -9.55
N THR A 258 -8.63 -39.36 -9.80
CA THR A 258 -8.93 -40.38 -10.84
C THR A 258 -9.28 -41.73 -10.22
N GLY A 259 -9.88 -42.61 -11.02
CA GLY A 259 -10.41 -43.89 -10.55
C GLY A 259 -11.72 -43.77 -9.77
N ASN A 260 -11.70 -43.17 -8.57
CA ASN A 260 -12.89 -42.84 -7.78
C ASN A 260 -13.31 -41.37 -8.04
N THR A 261 -13.77 -41.06 -9.24
CA THR A 261 -14.05 -39.69 -9.67
C THR A 261 -15.20 -39.01 -8.93
N ALA A 262 -16.03 -39.76 -8.19
CA ALA A 262 -17.06 -39.21 -7.30
C ALA A 262 -16.48 -38.39 -6.14
N ALA A 263 -15.18 -38.52 -5.86
CA ALA A 263 -14.45 -37.70 -4.91
C ALA A 263 -14.12 -36.29 -5.43
N ASN A 264 -14.41 -35.96 -6.70
CA ASN A 264 -14.27 -34.60 -7.21
C ASN A 264 -15.58 -33.81 -7.02
N GLY A 265 -15.48 -32.55 -6.61
CA GLY A 265 -16.64 -31.68 -6.42
C GLY A 265 -16.55 -30.82 -5.16
N SER A 266 -17.71 -30.31 -4.73
CA SER A 266 -17.85 -29.51 -3.52
C SER A 266 -18.45 -30.36 -2.40
N PHE A 267 -17.76 -30.42 -1.25
CA PHE A 267 -18.15 -31.30 -0.15
C PHE A 267 -18.14 -30.59 1.20
N ILE A 268 -19.03 -31.03 2.08
CA ILE A 268 -18.96 -30.79 3.51
C ILE A 268 -18.04 -31.86 4.11
N VAL A 269 -17.09 -31.40 4.92
CA VAL A 269 -16.20 -32.23 5.73
C VAL A 269 -16.98 -32.72 6.94
N ASN A 270 -16.98 -34.04 7.14
CA ASN A 270 -17.60 -34.67 8.30
C ASN A 270 -16.72 -35.81 8.85
N THR A 271 -16.92 -36.19 10.11
CA THR A 271 -16.13 -37.23 10.80
C THR A 271 -14.61 -37.02 10.62
N ALA A 272 -14.15 -35.77 10.70
CA ALA A 272 -12.77 -35.39 10.46
C ALA A 272 -11.85 -35.92 11.57
N THR A 273 -10.72 -36.47 11.15
CA THR A 273 -9.60 -36.84 12.01
C THR A 273 -8.37 -35.99 11.67
N ALA A 274 -7.17 -36.39 12.11
CA ALA A 274 -5.95 -35.69 11.71
C ALA A 274 -5.61 -35.87 10.22
N ASP A 275 -6.00 -37.01 9.64
CA ASP A 275 -5.53 -37.46 8.32
C ASP A 275 -6.66 -37.89 7.37
N THR A 276 -7.92 -37.89 7.84
CA THR A 276 -9.06 -38.37 7.06
C THR A 276 -10.33 -37.58 7.34
N PHE A 277 -11.22 -37.53 6.36
CA PHE A 277 -12.59 -37.04 6.54
C PHE A 277 -13.56 -37.74 5.59
N GLU A 278 -14.85 -37.71 5.93
CA GLU A 278 -15.94 -38.18 5.08
C GLU A 278 -16.48 -37.04 4.21
N ALA A 279 -16.73 -37.34 2.93
CA ALA A 279 -17.30 -36.39 1.98
C ALA A 279 -18.83 -36.47 1.96
N TYR A 280 -19.48 -35.36 2.30
CA TYR A 280 -20.93 -35.18 2.20
C TYR A 280 -21.27 -34.12 1.16
N SER A 281 -22.40 -34.25 0.47
CA SER A 281 -22.92 -33.21 -0.42
C SER A 281 -23.23 -31.94 0.37
N LEU A 282 -23.33 -30.80 -0.33
CA LEU A 282 -23.74 -29.53 0.29
C LEU A 282 -25.18 -29.53 0.84
N THR A 283 -25.97 -30.55 0.51
CA THR A 283 -27.31 -30.80 1.08
C THR A 283 -27.29 -31.77 2.27
N GLY A 284 -26.12 -32.26 2.67
CA GLY A 284 -25.92 -33.17 3.81
C GLY A 284 -26.14 -34.65 3.51
N ALA A 285 -26.21 -35.05 2.23
CA ALA A 285 -26.28 -36.47 1.86
C ALA A 285 -24.87 -37.08 1.78
N SER A 286 -24.73 -38.35 2.15
CA SER A 286 -23.47 -39.06 1.94
C SER A 286 -23.17 -39.21 0.45
N VAL A 287 -21.90 -39.15 0.08
CA VAL A 287 -21.45 -39.33 -1.31
C VAL A 287 -20.90 -40.74 -1.46
N ALA A 288 -21.48 -41.52 -2.36
CA ALA A 288 -21.01 -42.87 -2.67
C ALA A 288 -19.84 -42.85 -3.66
N GLY A 289 -18.81 -43.65 -3.38
CA GLY A 289 -17.71 -43.92 -4.31
C GLY A 289 -18.19 -44.58 -5.60
N ASN A 290 -17.46 -44.35 -6.69
CA ASN A 290 -17.82 -44.85 -8.01
C ASN A 290 -16.71 -45.68 -8.70
N GLY A 291 -15.66 -46.03 -7.97
CA GLY A 291 -14.53 -46.76 -8.53
C GLY A 291 -13.39 -46.97 -7.55
N ALA A 292 -12.40 -47.77 -7.95
CA ALA A 292 -11.14 -47.86 -7.22
C ALA A 292 -10.34 -46.58 -7.43
N TYR A 293 -9.82 -46.00 -6.35
CA TYR A 293 -8.97 -44.80 -6.40
C TYR A 293 -7.61 -45.10 -7.03
N ASP A 294 -7.13 -44.19 -7.88
CA ASP A 294 -5.76 -44.21 -8.38
C ASP A 294 -4.87 -43.46 -7.38
N ALA A 295 -3.84 -44.15 -6.87
CA ALA A 295 -2.97 -43.64 -5.81
C ALA A 295 -2.37 -42.26 -6.15
N ASP A 296 -2.33 -41.40 -5.13
CA ASP A 296 -1.69 -40.06 -5.16
C ASP A 296 -2.25 -39.13 -6.26
N THR A 297 -3.56 -39.21 -6.49
CA THR A 297 -4.29 -38.30 -7.38
C THR A 297 -5.25 -37.40 -6.62
N GLY A 298 -5.35 -36.16 -7.11
CA GLY A 298 -6.29 -35.14 -6.66
C GLY A 298 -5.86 -34.37 -5.42
N ASN A 299 -6.45 -33.19 -5.26
CA ASN A 299 -6.13 -32.25 -4.19
C ASN A 299 -7.39 -31.58 -3.65
N VAL A 300 -7.33 -31.13 -2.40
CA VAL A 300 -8.18 -30.05 -1.92
C VAL A 300 -7.56 -28.73 -2.40
N ASP A 301 -8.23 -28.07 -3.34
CA ASP A 301 -7.74 -26.81 -3.93
C ASP A 301 -8.24 -25.59 -3.15
N VAL A 302 -9.48 -25.66 -2.65
CA VAL A 302 -10.15 -24.55 -1.97
C VAL A 302 -10.74 -25.03 -0.66
N LYS A 303 -10.50 -24.28 0.41
CA LYS A 303 -11.08 -24.48 1.74
C LYS A 303 -12.08 -23.36 2.05
N PHE A 304 -13.20 -23.72 2.65
CA PHE A 304 -14.16 -22.80 3.25
C PHE A 304 -14.30 -23.13 4.73
N SER A 305 -14.03 -22.16 5.59
CA SER A 305 -14.32 -22.31 7.02
C SER A 305 -15.83 -22.40 7.23
N GLY A 306 -16.29 -23.37 8.03
CA GLY A 306 -17.70 -23.47 8.41
C GLY A 306 -18.27 -22.18 9.04
N ALA A 307 -17.41 -21.35 9.63
CA ALA A 307 -17.78 -20.05 10.19
C ALA A 307 -18.13 -18.98 9.14
N HIS A 308 -17.63 -19.13 7.89
CA HIS A 308 -17.77 -18.12 6.83
C HIS A 308 -19.00 -18.34 5.93
N LEU A 309 -19.92 -19.21 6.33
CA LEU A 309 -21.02 -19.65 5.46
C LEU A 309 -22.30 -18.86 5.71
N ALA A 310 -22.86 -18.28 4.65
CA ALA A 310 -24.23 -17.81 4.65
C ALA A 310 -25.10 -18.74 3.80
N HIS A 311 -26.18 -19.27 4.38
CA HIS A 311 -27.12 -20.14 3.70
C HIS A 311 -28.54 -19.59 3.86
N ARG A 312 -29.24 -19.37 2.75
CA ARG A 312 -30.59 -18.80 2.76
C ARG A 312 -31.41 -19.27 1.55
N ILE A 313 -32.73 -19.13 1.65
CA ILE A 313 -33.62 -19.20 0.50
C ILE A 313 -33.89 -17.76 0.02
N VAL A 314 -33.46 -17.44 -1.20
CA VAL A 314 -33.76 -16.17 -1.85
C VAL A 314 -35.11 -16.29 -2.55
N SER A 315 -36.01 -15.36 -2.26
CA SER A 315 -37.34 -15.28 -2.88
C SER A 315 -37.22 -15.00 -4.38
N GLY A 316 -38.07 -15.63 -5.19
CA GLY A 316 -38.16 -15.34 -6.61
C GLY A 316 -38.80 -14.00 -6.96
N SER A 317 -39.50 -13.39 -6.01
CA SER A 317 -40.27 -12.14 -6.21
C SER A 317 -39.64 -10.91 -5.58
N ASP A 318 -38.64 -11.08 -4.71
CA ASP A 318 -38.13 -10.01 -3.86
C ASP A 318 -36.62 -9.87 -3.99
N LEU A 319 -36.13 -8.68 -3.67
CA LEU A 319 -34.72 -8.44 -3.41
C LEU A 319 -34.40 -8.97 -2.01
N ASP A 320 -33.29 -9.69 -1.85
CA ASP A 320 -32.82 -10.17 -0.55
C ASP A 320 -31.37 -9.78 -0.31
N GLY A 321 -30.95 -9.80 0.95
CA GLY A 321 -29.57 -9.55 1.37
C GLY A 321 -28.93 -10.79 1.94
N MET A 322 -27.66 -11.04 1.60
CA MET A 322 -26.84 -12.06 2.23
C MET A 322 -25.49 -11.46 2.61
N GLY A 323 -24.97 -11.83 3.77
CA GLY A 323 -23.65 -11.39 4.19
C GLY A 323 -23.19 -12.19 5.40
N ASN A 324 -21.88 -12.38 5.48
CA ASN A 324 -21.23 -12.98 6.62
C ASN A 324 -19.80 -12.43 6.72
N GLY A 325 -19.19 -12.56 7.89
CA GLY A 325 -17.77 -12.30 8.07
C GLY A 325 -17.20 -13.22 9.15
N ALA A 326 -15.95 -13.61 8.97
CA ALA A 326 -15.23 -14.45 9.91
C ALA A 326 -13.72 -14.23 9.77
N ASP A 327 -13.01 -14.64 10.81
CA ASP A 327 -11.56 -14.60 10.84
C ASP A 327 -10.99 -15.78 10.05
N MET A 328 -9.96 -15.52 9.24
CA MET A 328 -9.23 -16.52 8.48
C MET A 328 -7.74 -16.38 8.78
N THR A 329 -7.08 -17.48 9.10
CA THR A 329 -5.61 -17.52 9.14
C THR A 329 -5.13 -17.82 7.74
N LEU A 330 -4.34 -16.90 7.17
CA LEU A 330 -3.87 -16.98 5.80
C LEU A 330 -2.35 -16.88 5.78
N VAL A 331 -1.76 -17.55 4.81
CA VAL A 331 -0.32 -17.53 4.58
C VAL A 331 -0.01 -16.93 3.22
N THR A 332 1.25 -16.56 3.03
CA THR A 332 1.76 -15.94 1.81
C THR A 332 1.35 -16.73 0.58
N SER A 333 0.87 -16.01 -0.43
CA SER A 333 0.35 -16.50 -1.71
C SER A 333 -0.96 -17.28 -1.66
N ASP A 334 -1.57 -17.48 -0.48
CA ASP A 334 -2.99 -17.88 -0.43
C ASP A 334 -3.82 -16.86 -1.18
N LYS A 335 -4.90 -17.33 -1.81
CA LYS A 335 -5.86 -16.43 -2.45
C LYS A 335 -7.21 -16.56 -1.81
N ILE A 336 -7.85 -15.43 -1.55
CA ILE A 336 -9.20 -15.36 -1.05
C ILE A 336 -10.11 -15.03 -2.22
N ALA A 337 -11.27 -15.68 -2.30
CA ALA A 337 -12.32 -15.29 -3.22
C ALA A 337 -13.71 -15.60 -2.69
N LEU A 338 -14.71 -14.94 -3.26
CA LEU A 338 -16.11 -15.20 -2.95
C LEU A 338 -16.66 -16.27 -3.89
N TYR A 339 -17.37 -17.25 -3.32
CA TYR A 339 -18.02 -18.33 -4.05
C TYR A 339 -19.50 -18.36 -3.73
N ALA A 340 -20.30 -18.81 -4.69
CA ALA A 340 -21.71 -19.10 -4.49
C ALA A 340 -22.08 -20.46 -5.07
N VAL A 341 -23.13 -21.06 -4.50
CA VAL A 341 -23.73 -22.29 -5.01
C VAL A 341 -25.24 -22.21 -4.92
N ASN A 342 -25.90 -22.72 -5.94
CA ASN A 342 -27.33 -22.94 -5.95
C ASN A 342 -27.60 -24.41 -5.59
N LEU A 343 -28.38 -24.60 -4.53
CA LEU A 343 -28.80 -25.91 -4.04
C LEU A 343 -30.15 -26.34 -4.61
N ASP A 344 -30.90 -25.44 -5.28
CA ASP A 344 -32.21 -25.69 -5.89
C ASP A 344 -32.18 -25.42 -7.41
N GLY A 345 -31.64 -26.37 -8.17
CA GLY A 345 -31.58 -26.35 -9.63
C GLY A 345 -30.43 -25.53 -10.22
N THR A 346 -30.55 -25.12 -11.48
CA THR A 346 -29.49 -24.47 -12.27
C THR A 346 -29.85 -23.06 -12.78
N GLN A 347 -30.94 -22.46 -12.30
CA GLN A 347 -31.32 -21.11 -12.75
C GLN A 347 -30.43 -20.05 -12.09
N ASN A 348 -30.13 -19.01 -12.88
CA ASN A 348 -29.09 -18.04 -12.61
C ASN A 348 -29.49 -17.07 -11.49
N LEU A 349 -28.75 -17.12 -10.38
CA LEU A 349 -28.79 -16.11 -9.33
C LEU A 349 -28.25 -14.81 -9.91
N SER A 350 -28.96 -13.70 -9.74
CA SER A 350 -28.43 -12.38 -10.09
C SER A 350 -27.98 -11.69 -8.82
N ILE A 351 -26.75 -11.19 -8.87
CA ILE A 351 -26.16 -10.40 -7.80
C ILE A 351 -26.33 -8.95 -8.22
N ALA A 352 -27.21 -8.23 -7.54
CA ALA A 352 -27.52 -6.83 -7.84
C ALA A 352 -26.39 -5.90 -7.37
N GLN A 353 -25.79 -6.23 -6.23
CA GLN A 353 -24.63 -5.55 -5.66
C GLN A 353 -23.82 -6.56 -4.84
N VAL A 354 -22.51 -6.41 -4.80
CA VAL A 354 -21.61 -7.22 -3.96
C VAL A 354 -20.46 -6.38 -3.45
N THR A 355 -20.08 -6.64 -2.21
CA THR A 355 -18.83 -6.17 -1.62
C THR A 355 -18.10 -7.33 -0.97
N LEU A 356 -16.79 -7.42 -1.21
CA LEU A 356 -15.88 -8.30 -0.48
C LEU A 356 -14.80 -7.44 0.17
N THR A 357 -14.66 -7.55 1.48
CA THR A 357 -13.70 -6.80 2.27
C THR A 357 -12.73 -7.77 2.95
N THR A 358 -11.44 -7.44 2.92
CA THR A 358 -10.39 -8.16 3.64
C THR A 358 -9.54 -7.17 4.42
N VAL A 359 -9.45 -7.38 5.73
CA VAL A 359 -8.67 -6.53 6.65
C VAL A 359 -7.79 -7.41 7.51
N ARG A 360 -6.50 -7.09 7.61
CA ARG A 360 -5.58 -7.83 8.48
C ARG A 360 -5.82 -7.43 9.94
N VAL A 361 -5.84 -8.42 10.83
CA VAL A 361 -5.99 -8.19 12.27
C VAL A 361 -4.68 -7.68 12.84
N GLY A 362 -4.72 -6.51 13.48
CA GLY A 362 -3.58 -5.91 14.16
C GLY A 362 -2.84 -4.84 13.37
N ASP A 363 -3.28 -4.56 12.14
CA ASP A 363 -2.87 -3.38 11.35
C ASP A 363 -3.77 -2.17 11.64
#